data_AF-A0A9N7YCE0-F1
#
_entry.id   AF-A0A9N7YCE0-F1
#
_cell.length_a   1.000
_cell.length_b   1.000
_cell.length_c   1.000
_cell.angle_alpha   90.00
_cell.angle_beta   90.00
_cell.angle_gamma   90.00
#
_symmetry.space_group_name_H-M   'P 1'
#
loop_
_entity.id
_entity.type
_entity.pdbx_description
1 polymer ?
#
loop_
_entity_poly.entity_id
_entity_poly.type
_entity_poly.pdbx_seq_one_letter_code
_entity_poly.pdbx_strand_id
1 'polypeptide(L)'
;MLNSPNTTTTQTTDIERVIAANMAKMPKMITDWRREKRETKQRLKEEKDRRGKLLNQARERFGYALDPRSPKFVEMVAEIEAEEKKQRKLMKRRQKEEQAAAPVSSPAAGS
;
A
#
# COMPACT_ATOMS: atom_id res chain seq x y z
N MET A 1 2.71 52.32 -44.64
CA MET A 1 2.27 50.91 -44.60
C MET A 1 2.74 50.30 -43.29
N LEU A 2 1.91 50.36 -42.25
CA LEU A 2 2.20 49.80 -40.94
C LEU A 2 0.97 49.00 -40.55
N ASN A 3 1.08 47.67 -40.51
CA ASN A 3 0.15 46.82 -39.77
C ASN A 3 0.81 45.48 -39.46
N SER A 4 1.47 45.43 -38.30
CA SER A 4 1.69 44.21 -37.52
C SER A 4 1.74 44.65 -36.06
N PRO A 5 0.87 44.09 -35.20
CA PRO A 5 1.23 42.82 -34.55
C PRO A 5 0.03 41.92 -34.20
N ASN A 6 0.05 40.65 -34.62
CA ASN A 6 -0.94 39.63 -34.19
C ASN A 6 -0.31 38.48 -33.40
N THR A 7 0.89 38.67 -32.84
CA THR A 7 1.66 37.61 -32.15
C THR A 7 1.33 37.47 -30.66
N THR A 8 0.66 38.44 -30.04
CA THR A 8 0.30 38.41 -28.60
C THR A 8 -1.03 37.68 -28.34
N THR A 9 -1.98 37.76 -29.27
CA THR A 9 -3.29 37.08 -29.17
C THR A 9 -3.14 35.56 -29.22
N THR A 10 -2.33 35.03 -30.15
CA THR A 10 -2.11 33.59 -30.30
C THR A 10 -1.49 32.97 -29.04
N GLN A 11 -0.49 33.63 -28.44
CA GLN A 11 0.13 33.14 -27.21
C GLN A 11 -0.85 33.09 -26.03
N THR A 12 -1.75 34.08 -25.93
CA THR A 12 -2.80 34.07 -24.88
C THR A 12 -3.74 32.88 -25.05
N THR A 13 -4.16 32.58 -26.28
CA THR A 13 -5.04 31.43 -26.55
C THR A 13 -4.37 30.08 -26.30
N ASP A 14 -3.07 29.96 -26.56
CA ASP A 14 -2.33 28.72 -26.30
C ASP A 14 -2.12 28.49 -24.81
N ILE A 15 -1.86 29.57 -24.04
CA ILE A 15 -1.80 29.51 -22.57
C ILE A 15 -3.14 29.07 -21.99
N GLU A 16 -4.26 29.64 -22.47
CA GLU A 16 -5.61 29.28 -22.02
C GLU A 16 -5.94 27.80 -22.30
N ARG A 17 -5.55 27.28 -23.48
CA ARG A 17 -5.74 25.86 -23.81
C ARG A 17 -4.94 24.94 -22.88
N VAL A 18 -3.69 25.29 -22.57
CA VAL A 18 -2.85 24.52 -21.64
C VAL A 18 -3.44 24.57 -20.23
N ILE A 19 -3.92 25.74 -19.78
CA ILE A 19 -4.59 25.88 -18.49
C ILE A 19 -5.86 25.04 -18.45
N ALA A 20 -6.72 25.08 -19.48
CA ALA A 20 -7.94 24.30 -19.55
C ALA A 20 -7.67 22.78 -19.51
N ALA A 21 -6.67 22.30 -20.25
CA ALA A 21 -6.25 20.89 -20.23
C ALA A 21 -5.74 20.46 -18.84
N ASN A 22 -4.94 21.31 -18.18
CA ASN A 22 -4.47 21.06 -16.83
C ASN A 22 -5.62 21.06 -15.82
N MET A 23 -6.54 22.03 -15.91
CA MET A 23 -7.73 22.12 -15.05
C MET A 23 -8.65 20.92 -15.21
N ALA A 24 -8.79 20.36 -16.41
CA ALA A 24 -9.56 19.13 -16.63
C ALA A 24 -8.92 17.89 -15.97
N LYS A 25 -7.58 17.87 -15.81
CA LYS A 25 -6.85 16.79 -15.13
C LYS A 25 -6.88 16.91 -13.60
N MET A 26 -7.03 18.13 -13.08
CA MET A 26 -6.97 18.41 -11.64
C MET A 26 -7.95 17.60 -10.78
N PRO A 27 -9.24 17.42 -11.14
CA PRO A 27 -10.18 16.63 -10.34
C PRO A 27 -9.69 15.21 -10.07
N LYS A 28 -9.17 14.53 -11.10
CA LYS A 28 -8.60 13.19 -10.95
C LYS A 28 -7.41 13.20 -10.00
N MET A 29 -6.47 14.12 -10.19
CA MET A 29 -5.28 14.23 -9.33
C MET A 29 -5.64 14.52 -7.86
N ILE A 30 -6.65 15.35 -7.61
CA ILE A 30 -7.13 15.63 -6.25
C ILE A 30 -7.73 14.36 -5.63
N THR A 31 -8.50 13.58 -6.37
CA THR A 31 -9.06 12.32 -5.86
C THR A 31 -7.98 11.30 -5.54
N ASP A 32 -6.98 11.17 -6.42
CA ASP A 32 -5.84 10.28 -6.22
C ASP A 32 -5.01 10.71 -5.01
N TRP A 33 -4.72 12.02 -4.86
CA TRP A 33 -4.01 12.56 -3.68
C TRP A 33 -4.78 12.34 -2.37
N ARG A 34 -6.10 12.54 -2.37
CA ARG A 34 -6.93 12.28 -1.19
C ARG A 34 -6.94 10.80 -0.83
N ARG A 35 -6.94 9.90 -1.83
CA ARG A 35 -6.84 8.45 -1.64
C ARG A 35 -5.49 8.10 -1.03
N GLU A 36 -4.40 8.55 -1.63
CA GLU A 36 -3.04 8.29 -1.14
C GLU A 36 -2.85 8.82 0.30
N LYS A 37 -3.38 10.00 0.62
CA LYS A 37 -3.34 10.55 1.98
C LYS A 37 -4.09 9.69 3.00
N ARG A 38 -5.19 9.05 2.59
CA ARG A 38 -5.93 8.10 3.45
C ARG A 38 -5.17 6.78 3.58
N GLU A 39 -4.65 6.25 2.48
CA GLU A 39 -3.88 4.99 2.45
C GLU A 39 -2.59 5.11 3.27
N THR A 40 -1.86 6.22 3.16
CA THR A 40 -0.68 6.49 3.98
C THR A 40 -1.02 6.58 5.46
N LYS A 41 -2.09 7.29 5.84
CA LYS A 41 -2.57 7.34 7.23
C LYS A 41 -2.98 5.96 7.75
N GLN A 42 -3.67 5.18 6.92
CA GLN A 42 -4.08 3.83 7.26
C GLN A 42 -2.87 2.90 7.43
N ARG A 43 -1.91 2.92 6.49
CA ARG A 43 -0.67 2.16 6.56
C ARG A 43 0.14 2.50 7.80
N LEU A 44 0.27 3.79 8.15
CA LEU A 44 0.94 4.22 9.38
C LEU A 44 0.24 3.69 10.64
N LYS A 45 -1.10 3.65 10.64
CA LYS A 45 -1.86 3.07 11.75
C LYS A 45 -1.63 1.55 11.84
N GLU A 46 -1.72 0.84 10.72
CA GLU A 46 -1.49 -0.60 10.66
C GLU A 46 -0.07 -0.99 11.08
N GLU A 47 0.94 -0.20 10.68
CA GLU A 47 2.33 -0.40 11.09
C GLU A 47 2.51 -0.15 12.60
N LYS A 48 1.90 0.91 13.14
CA LYS A 48 1.90 1.18 14.58
C LYS A 48 1.23 0.04 15.36
N ASP A 49 0.09 -0.44 14.89
CA ASP A 49 -0.65 -1.54 15.54
C ASP A 49 0.15 -2.85 15.44
N ARG A 50 0.78 -3.13 14.30
CA ARG A 50 1.67 -4.29 14.11
C ARG A 50 2.88 -4.22 15.06
N ARG A 51 3.54 -3.07 15.14
CA ARG A 51 4.66 -2.85 16.07
C ARG A 51 4.23 -2.99 17.53
N GLY A 52 3.04 -2.48 17.88
CA GLY A 52 2.46 -2.63 19.21
C GLY A 52 2.20 -4.09 19.59
N LYS A 53 1.69 -4.90 18.66
CA LYS A 53 1.50 -6.35 18.87
C LYS A 53 2.82 -7.06 19.12
N LEU A 54 3.85 -6.78 18.31
CA LEU A 54 5.18 -7.35 18.49
C LEU A 54 5.79 -6.94 19.85
N LEU A 55 5.64 -5.67 20.23
CA LEU A 55 6.05 -5.16 21.54
C LEU A 55 5.36 -5.87 22.71
N ASN A 56 4.06 -6.13 22.58
CA ASN A 56 3.30 -6.83 23.63
C ASN A 56 3.70 -8.30 23.73
N GLN A 57 3.84 -9.01 22.62
CA GLN A 57 4.34 -10.40 22.61
C GLN A 57 5.75 -10.49 23.23
N ALA A 58 6.62 -9.53 22.92
CA ALA A 58 7.94 -9.40 23.52
C ALA A 58 7.87 -9.17 25.05
N ARG A 59 6.96 -8.29 25.51
CA ARG A 59 6.74 -8.04 26.94
C ARG A 59 6.19 -9.26 27.67
N GLU A 60 5.31 -10.03 27.06
CA GLU A 60 4.79 -11.28 27.63
C GLU A 60 5.90 -12.33 27.78
N ARG A 61 6.79 -12.42 26.78
CA ARG A 61 7.89 -13.40 26.76
C ARG A 61 9.04 -13.03 27.69
N PHE A 62 9.39 -11.75 27.81
CA PHE A 62 10.64 -11.30 28.44
C PHE A 62 10.46 -10.24 29.54
N GLY A 63 9.24 -9.78 29.80
CA GLY A 63 8.91 -8.81 30.83
C GLY A 63 8.97 -7.33 30.38
N TYR A 64 8.43 -6.45 31.23
CA TYR A 64 8.26 -5.01 30.96
C TYR A 64 9.58 -4.19 30.93
N ALA A 65 10.71 -4.77 31.32
CA ALA A 65 11.98 -4.07 31.51
C ALA A 65 12.84 -3.91 30.24
N LEU A 66 12.42 -4.44 29.09
CA LEU A 66 13.19 -4.35 27.85
C LEU A 66 12.88 -3.08 27.06
N ASP A 67 13.92 -2.27 26.86
CA ASP A 67 13.88 -1.11 25.97
C ASP A 67 13.69 -1.57 24.50
N PRO A 68 12.70 -1.05 23.77
CA PRO A 68 12.50 -1.31 22.33
C PRO A 68 13.68 -0.98 21.42
N ARG A 69 14.65 -0.20 21.89
CA ARG A 69 15.88 0.14 21.16
C ARG A 69 17.07 -0.75 21.54
N SER A 70 16.91 -1.63 22.53
CA SER A 70 17.96 -2.55 22.91
C SER A 70 18.26 -3.54 21.78
N PRO A 71 19.52 -3.90 21.54
CA PRO A 71 19.89 -4.85 20.49
C PRO A 71 19.21 -6.21 20.69
N LYS A 72 19.07 -6.65 21.95
CA LYS A 72 18.34 -7.86 22.34
C LYS A 72 16.87 -7.83 21.91
N PHE A 73 16.21 -6.67 21.97
CA PHE A 73 14.85 -6.52 21.49
C PHE A 73 14.75 -6.58 19.96
N VAL A 74 15.71 -5.98 19.26
CA VAL A 74 15.76 -5.99 17.78
C VAL A 74 15.96 -7.40 17.24
N GLU A 75 16.90 -8.16 17.81
CA GLU A 75 17.15 -9.56 17.44
C GLU A 75 15.90 -10.44 17.68
N MET A 76 15.25 -10.27 18.84
CA MET A 76 14.06 -11.03 19.19
C MET A 76 12.86 -10.71 18.29
N VAL A 77 12.60 -9.45 17.97
CA VAL A 77 11.55 -9.10 17.01
C VAL A 77 11.84 -9.73 15.65
N ALA A 78 13.10 -9.77 15.22
CA ALA A 78 13.49 -10.43 13.98
C ALA A 78 13.24 -11.95 14.02
N GLU A 79 13.46 -12.61 15.15
CA GLU A 79 13.11 -14.03 15.34
C GLU A 79 11.60 -14.29 15.25
N ILE A 80 10.79 -13.46 15.93
CA ILE A 80 9.32 -13.56 15.88
C ILE A 80 8.81 -13.35 14.45
N GLU A 81 9.32 -12.34 13.74
CA GLU A 81 8.95 -12.10 12.34
C GLU A 81 9.37 -13.25 11.42
N ALA A 82 10.53 -13.86 11.66
CA ALA A 82 11.00 -15.01 10.90
C ALA A 82 10.11 -16.25 11.13
N GLU A 83 9.68 -16.48 12.38
CA GLU A 83 8.80 -17.58 12.74
C GLU A 83 7.40 -17.40 12.15
N GLU A 84 6.79 -16.21 12.27
CA GLU A 84 5.51 -15.90 11.63
C GLU A 84 5.58 -16.05 10.11
N LYS A 85 6.69 -15.63 9.49
CA LYS A 85 6.89 -15.78 8.04
C LYS A 85 7.00 -17.25 7.63
N LYS A 86 7.66 -18.10 8.43
CA LYS A 86 7.70 -19.56 8.21
C LYS A 86 6.29 -20.16 8.33
N GLN A 87 5.55 -19.81 9.37
CA GLN A 87 4.18 -20.31 9.57
C GLN A 87 3.23 -19.86 8.44
N ARG A 88 3.31 -18.59 8.03
CA ARG A 88 2.50 -18.08 6.91
C ARG A 88 2.80 -18.80 5.60
N LYS A 89 4.08 -19.11 5.33
CA LYS A 89 4.47 -19.91 4.15
C LYS A 89 3.90 -21.32 4.21
N LEU A 90 3.99 -21.98 5.37
CA LEU A 90 3.45 -23.33 5.55
C LEU A 90 1.92 -23.36 5.39
N MET A 91 1.20 -22.40 5.99
CA MET A 91 -0.26 -22.29 5.86
C MET A 91 -0.68 -22.02 4.41
N LYS A 92 0.03 -21.13 3.69
CA LYS A 92 -0.21 -20.92 2.26
C LYS A 92 0.06 -22.17 1.42
N ARG A 93 1.10 -22.94 1.75
CA ARG A 93 1.40 -24.19 1.06
C ARG A 93 0.29 -25.22 1.29
N ARG A 94 -0.15 -25.39 2.54
CA ARG A 94 -1.28 -26.26 2.91
C ARG A 94 -2.57 -25.86 2.20
N GLN A 95 -2.92 -24.58 2.17
CA GLN A 95 -4.10 -24.10 1.44
C GLN A 95 -4.00 -24.34 -0.07
N LYS A 96 -2.81 -24.19 -0.65
CA LYS A 96 -2.58 -24.49 -2.08
C LYS A 96 -2.66 -26.00 -2.35
N GLU A 97 -2.11 -26.83 -1.46
CA GLU A 97 -2.23 -28.28 -1.53
C GLU A 97 -3.69 -28.73 -1.37
N GLU A 98 -4.45 -28.13 -0.46
CA GLU A 98 -5.89 -28.39 -0.26
C GLU A 98 -6.74 -27.94 -1.46
N GLN A 99 -6.46 -26.77 -2.05
CA GLN A 99 -7.12 -26.32 -3.28
C GLN A 99 -6.73 -27.16 -4.51
N ALA A 100 -5.52 -27.73 -4.53
CA ALA A 100 -5.08 -28.64 -5.59
C ALA A 100 -5.58 -30.09 -5.39
N ALA A 101 -5.89 -30.46 -4.14
CA ALA A 101 -6.44 -31.77 -3.78
C ALA A 101 -7.98 -31.78 -3.75
N ALA A 102 -8.64 -30.63 -3.81
CA ALA A 102 -10.06 -30.56 -4.11
C ALA A 102 -10.27 -31.11 -5.54
N PRO A 103 -11.00 -32.23 -5.70
CA PRO A 103 -11.27 -32.75 -7.03
C PRO A 103 -12.04 -31.67 -7.78
N VAL A 104 -11.52 -31.26 -8.93
CA VAL A 104 -12.30 -30.59 -9.96
C VAL A 104 -13.48 -31.51 -10.29
N SER A 105 -14.62 -31.30 -9.63
CA SER A 105 -15.89 -31.83 -10.08
C SER A 105 -16.16 -31.14 -11.42
N SER A 106 -15.68 -31.78 -12.48
CA SER A 106 -16.07 -31.52 -13.85
C SER A 106 -17.59 -31.49 -13.91
N PRO A 107 -18.25 -30.40 -14.34
CA PRO A 107 -19.62 -30.49 -14.78
C PRO A 107 -19.56 -31.17 -16.16
N ALA A 108 -19.45 -32.49 -16.15
CA ALA A 108 -19.80 -33.29 -17.30
C ALA A 108 -21.33 -33.38 -17.38
N ALA A 109 -21.85 -33.05 -18.56
CA ALA A 109 -23.18 -33.35 -19.09
C ALA A 109 -24.38 -32.52 -18.57
N GLY A 110 -25.04 -31.85 -19.53
CA GLY A 110 -26.35 -31.22 -19.36
C GLY A 110 -26.83 -30.55 -20.64
N SER A 111 -27.28 -31.38 -21.59
CA SER A 111 -28.23 -31.18 -22.70
C SER A 111 -28.29 -29.86 -23.48
#